data_AF-A0A8J2RMM8-F1
#
_entry.id   AF-A0A8J2RMM8-F1
#
_cell.length_a   1.000
_cell.length_b   1.000
_cell.length_c   1.000
_cell.angle_alpha   90.00
_cell.angle_beta   90.00
_cell.angle_gamma   90.00
#
_symmetry.space_group_name_H-M   'P 1'
#
loop_
_entity.id
_entity.type
_entity.pdbx_description
1 polymer ?
#
loop_
_entity_poly.entity_id
_entity_poly.type
_entity_poly.pdbx_seq_one_letter_code
_entity_poly.pdbx_strand_id
1 'polypeptide(L)'
;MILVILSFIEFDHNNGHSHLQRRTNSCEPSGCAYLPYALGKKNLYGRGPSYCVDTTKPFTIVTRFISDDGTDTCNLKEIQRFYKQNGRTISNPTVSGNFNSISDAYCAYYNLNNLGGISSSMSYGLKKGMVLTMGMAGYPDNPDAWGWLDKEPNGPCPIYSNPNPSITYGQYQIWRYRINYLFENLNNFL
;
A
#
# COMPACT_ATOMS: atom_id res chain seq x y z
N MET A 1 -2.70 -5.64 16.36
CA MET A 1 -1.65 -5.77 15.32
C MET A 1 -1.47 -4.38 14.75
N ILE A 2 -0.26 -3.83 14.71
CA ILE A 2 -0.05 -2.48 14.16
C ILE A 2 0.20 -2.68 12.66
N LEU A 3 -0.83 -2.45 11.84
CA LEU A 3 -0.68 -2.41 10.39
C LEU A 3 -0.27 -1.00 9.96
N VAL A 4 0.75 -0.93 9.11
CA VAL A 4 1.44 0.30 8.75
C VAL A 4 0.80 0.89 7.50
N ILE A 5 -0.02 1.92 7.66
CA ILE A 5 -0.53 2.71 6.53
C ILE A 5 0.60 3.63 6.06
N LEU A 6 1.40 3.17 5.10
CA LEU A 6 2.16 4.09 4.25
C LEU A 6 1.14 4.75 3.31
N SER A 7 0.83 6.01 3.61
CA SER A 7 -0.24 6.82 2.97
C SER A 7 -0.11 6.98 1.45
N PHE A 8 0.92 6.41 0.82
CA PHE A 8 1.09 6.41 -0.63
C PHE A 8 0.39 5.23 -1.35
N ILE A 9 -0.02 4.16 -0.65
CA ILE A 9 -0.43 2.89 -1.32
C ILE A 9 -1.64 2.19 -0.68
N GLU A 10 -1.94 2.46 0.59
CA GLU A 10 -3.19 2.00 1.20
C GLU A 10 -4.20 3.13 1.11
N PHE A 11 -4.88 3.20 -0.03
CA PHE A 11 -6.03 4.07 -0.18
C PHE A 11 -7.20 3.48 0.62
N ASP A 12 -7.73 4.32 1.47
CA ASP A 12 -8.82 4.08 2.40
C ASP A 12 -10.06 3.56 1.67
N HIS A 13 -10.59 2.38 2.04
CA HIS A 13 -11.94 1.99 1.60
C HIS A 13 -12.95 2.47 2.64
N ASN A 14 -13.20 3.77 2.72
CA ASN A 14 -14.23 4.30 3.61
C ASN A 14 -15.49 4.73 2.85
N ASN A 15 -16.49 3.85 2.89
CA ASN A 15 -17.91 4.19 2.68
C ASN A 15 -18.52 4.91 3.90
N GLY A 16 -17.74 5.66 4.71
CA GLY A 16 -18.17 5.94 6.10
C GLY A 16 -17.76 7.23 6.78
N HIS A 17 -16.90 8.10 6.23
CA HIS A 17 -16.65 9.40 6.88
C HIS A 17 -17.70 10.44 6.47
N SER A 18 -18.77 10.50 7.27
CA SER A 18 -19.76 11.57 7.26
C SER A 18 -19.17 12.86 7.84
N HIS A 19 -18.19 13.46 7.17
CA HIS A 19 -17.89 14.87 7.35
C HIS A 19 -17.83 15.52 5.97
N LEU A 20 -18.98 16.07 5.59
CA LEU A 20 -19.23 16.92 4.43
C LEU A 20 -19.28 16.15 3.10
N GLN A 21 -20.48 15.66 2.77
CA GLN A 21 -21.01 15.82 1.42
C GLN A 21 -20.96 17.30 1.01
N ARG A 22 -19.78 17.78 0.62
CA ARG A 22 -19.65 19.05 -0.07
C ARG A 22 -18.96 18.81 -1.39
N ARG A 23 -19.77 18.26 -2.32
CA ARG A 23 -19.78 18.54 -3.76
C ARG A 23 -18.53 19.28 -4.29
N THR A 24 -17.40 18.62 -4.28
CA THR A 24 -16.29 18.90 -5.19
C THR A 24 -15.76 17.53 -5.56
N ASN A 25 -15.92 17.14 -6.83
CA ASN A 25 -15.46 15.86 -7.38
C ASN A 25 -13.92 15.83 -7.50
N SER A 26 -13.21 16.32 -6.47
CA SER A 26 -11.79 16.68 -6.55
C SER A 26 -10.86 15.64 -5.92
N CYS A 27 -11.39 14.71 -5.12
CA CYS A 27 -10.62 13.66 -4.44
C CYS A 27 -11.41 12.35 -4.42
N GLU A 28 -10.71 11.22 -4.58
CA GLU A 28 -11.31 9.88 -4.59
C GLU A 28 -11.15 9.26 -3.19
N PRO A 29 -12.22 9.17 -2.39
CA PRO A 29 -12.11 8.73 -1.01
C PRO A 29 -11.84 7.23 -0.88
N SER A 30 -12.28 6.41 -1.85
CA SER A 30 -12.12 4.94 -1.79
C SER A 30 -10.75 4.44 -2.32
N GLY A 31 -10.14 5.26 -3.18
CA GLY A 31 -8.97 4.97 -4.02
C GLY A 31 -8.90 3.57 -4.63
N CYS A 32 -7.68 3.17 -5.00
CA CYS A 32 -7.41 1.88 -5.62
C CYS A 32 -6.49 1.04 -4.75
N ALA A 33 -7.07 0.37 -3.75
CA ALA A 33 -6.33 -0.40 -2.76
C ALA A 33 -5.85 -1.75 -3.31
N TYR A 34 -4.66 -2.16 -2.87
CA TYR A 34 -4.17 -3.53 -3.06
C TYR A 34 -4.01 -4.19 -1.70
N LEU A 35 -5.05 -4.90 -1.26
CA LEU A 35 -5.15 -5.57 0.04
C LEU A 35 -5.07 -7.10 -0.16
N PRO A 36 -3.88 -7.72 -0.10
CA PRO A 36 -3.71 -9.14 -0.44
C PRO A 36 -4.61 -10.07 0.35
N TYR A 37 -4.85 -9.77 1.64
CA TYR A 37 -5.73 -10.58 2.49
C TYR A 37 -7.18 -10.60 1.96
N ALA A 38 -7.76 -9.42 1.70
CA ALA A 38 -9.09 -9.28 1.10
C ALA A 38 -9.20 -9.95 -0.28
N LEU A 39 -8.08 -10.02 -1.00
CA LEU A 39 -7.94 -10.69 -2.30
C LEU A 39 -7.60 -12.19 -2.19
N GLY A 40 -7.78 -12.79 -1.00
CA GLY A 40 -7.62 -14.22 -0.75
C GLY A 40 -6.19 -14.69 -0.47
N LYS A 41 -5.20 -13.80 -0.42
CA LYS A 41 -3.79 -14.10 -0.13
C LYS A 41 -3.50 -13.97 1.36
N LYS A 42 -4.23 -14.75 2.16
CA LYS A 42 -4.26 -14.65 3.63
C LYS A 42 -2.90 -14.90 4.31
N ASN A 43 -2.00 -15.65 3.68
CA ASN A 43 -0.70 -16.04 4.27
C ASN A 43 0.48 -15.09 3.91
N LEU A 44 0.25 -14.01 3.17
CA LEU A 44 1.33 -13.11 2.76
C LEU A 44 1.93 -12.34 3.95
N TYR A 45 1.08 -11.72 4.77
CA TYR A 45 1.48 -10.74 5.78
C TYR A 45 0.73 -11.01 7.07
N GLY A 46 1.44 -11.19 8.18
CA GLY A 46 0.79 -11.46 9.47
C GLY A 46 1.77 -11.73 10.60
N ARG A 47 1.25 -12.10 11.77
CA ARG A 47 2.06 -12.29 12.98
C ARG A 47 2.63 -13.70 13.04
N GLY A 48 3.95 -13.81 13.01
CA GLY A 48 4.66 -15.07 13.24
C GLY A 48 5.23 -15.70 11.97
N PRO A 49 6.02 -16.77 12.12
CA PRO A 49 6.81 -17.36 11.04
C PRO A 49 6.00 -18.13 10.00
N SER A 50 4.70 -18.32 10.23
CA SER A 50 3.78 -18.95 9.27
C SER A 50 3.41 -18.05 8.09
N TYR A 51 3.67 -16.75 8.19
CA TYR A 51 3.42 -15.76 7.13
C TYR A 51 4.68 -15.51 6.31
N CYS A 52 4.53 -15.18 5.03
CA CYS A 52 5.68 -14.83 4.19
C CYS A 52 6.43 -13.61 4.74
N VAL A 53 5.69 -12.59 5.19
CA VAL A 53 6.17 -11.44 5.95
C VAL A 53 5.74 -11.60 7.41
N ASP A 54 6.71 -11.89 8.28
CA ASP A 54 6.52 -12.03 9.72
C ASP A 54 6.57 -10.66 10.39
N THR A 55 5.41 -10.13 10.76
CA THR A 55 5.27 -8.81 11.39
C THR A 55 5.77 -8.74 12.84
N THR A 56 6.27 -9.85 13.41
CA THR A 56 6.94 -9.82 14.71
C THR A 56 8.39 -9.36 14.62
N LYS A 57 8.91 -9.18 13.40
CA LYS A 57 10.28 -8.74 13.12
C LYS A 57 10.28 -7.54 12.18
N PRO A 58 11.33 -6.71 12.18
CA PRO A 58 11.51 -5.68 11.17
C PRO A 58 11.54 -6.27 9.75
N PHE A 59 11.06 -5.50 8.78
CA PHE A 59 11.13 -5.81 7.36
C PHE A 59 11.17 -4.50 6.57
N THR A 60 11.66 -4.58 5.34
CA THR A 60 11.67 -3.46 4.39
C THR A 60 10.48 -3.58 3.47
N ILE A 61 9.80 -2.47 3.23
CA ILE A 61 8.81 -2.33 2.15
C ILE A 61 9.49 -1.56 1.03
N VAL A 62 9.45 -2.09 -0.19
CA VAL A 62 9.94 -1.39 -1.38
C VAL A 62 8.77 -1.14 -2.30
N THR A 63 8.62 0.13 -2.68
CA THR A 63 7.62 0.59 -3.64
C THR A 63 8.31 1.17 -4.85
N ARG A 64 7.88 0.76 -6.04
CA ARG A 64 8.34 1.34 -7.30
C ARG A 64 7.18 2.02 -8.02
N PHE A 65 7.45 3.23 -8.49
CA PHE A 65 6.55 3.99 -9.35
C PHE A 65 7.11 3.91 -10.77
N ILE A 66 6.44 3.15 -11.64
CA ILE A 66 6.91 2.88 -13.00
C ILE A 66 6.10 3.75 -13.96
N SER A 67 6.78 4.59 -14.73
CA SER A 67 6.17 5.39 -15.80
C SER A 67 6.14 4.63 -17.13
N ASP A 68 5.32 5.09 -18.08
CA ASP A 68 5.13 4.40 -19.37
C ASP A 68 6.42 4.21 -20.18
N ASP A 69 7.37 5.15 -20.09
CA ASP A 69 8.64 5.16 -20.83
C ASP A 69 9.89 5.03 -19.93
N GLY A 70 9.69 4.87 -18.62
CA GLY A 70 10.77 4.82 -17.63
C GLY A 70 11.42 6.17 -17.31
N THR A 71 10.79 7.29 -17.70
CA THR A 71 11.24 8.66 -17.37
C THR A 71 10.38 9.32 -16.30
N ASP A 72 10.93 10.33 -15.64
CA ASP A 72 10.24 11.10 -14.58
C ASP A 72 9.17 12.06 -15.14
N THR A 73 9.12 12.26 -16.46
CA THR A 73 8.20 13.21 -17.11
C THR A 73 6.91 12.56 -17.60
N CYS A 74 6.94 11.25 -17.85
CA CYS A 74 5.79 10.52 -18.35
C CYS A 74 4.80 10.18 -17.22
N ASN A 75 3.63 9.69 -17.60
CA ASN A 75 2.59 9.29 -16.66
C ASN A 75 2.94 7.95 -15.99
N LEU A 76 2.44 7.78 -14.78
CA LEU A 76 2.55 6.58 -13.98
C LEU A 76 1.71 5.47 -14.61
N LYS A 77 2.37 4.37 -14.93
CA LYS A 77 1.76 3.16 -15.49
C LYS A 77 1.40 2.16 -14.41
N GLU A 78 2.27 2.04 -13.40
CA GLU A 78 2.22 0.94 -12.46
C GLU A 78 2.87 1.31 -11.11
N ILE A 79 2.24 0.90 -10.01
CA ILE A 79 2.84 0.92 -8.66
C ILE A 79 3.07 -0.52 -8.23
N GLN A 80 4.34 -0.86 -8.03
CA GLN A 80 4.76 -2.19 -7.61
C GLN A 80 5.19 -2.18 -6.15
N ARG A 81 4.92 -3.26 -5.44
CA ARG A 81 5.36 -3.48 -4.06
C ARG A 81 6.12 -4.80 -3.95
N PHE A 82 7.11 -4.84 -3.08
CA PHE A 82 7.70 -6.07 -2.57
C PHE A 82 8.28 -5.82 -1.19
N TYR A 83 8.61 -6.90 -0.50
CA TYR A 83 9.17 -6.86 0.85
C TYR A 83 10.56 -7.47 0.86
N LYS A 84 11.39 -7.03 1.81
CA LYS A 84 12.59 -7.77 2.20
C LYS A 84 12.55 -8.08 3.68
N GLN A 85 12.80 -9.34 4.01
CA GLN A 85 12.90 -9.77 5.40
C GLN A 85 13.88 -10.94 5.50
N ASN A 86 14.80 -10.88 6.45
CA ASN A 86 15.82 -11.92 6.68
C ASN A 86 16.60 -12.29 5.39
N GLY A 87 17.00 -11.28 4.61
CA GLY A 87 17.71 -11.46 3.34
C GLY A 87 16.92 -12.07 2.19
N ARG A 88 15.61 -12.29 2.37
CA ARG A 88 14.72 -12.80 1.31
C ARG A 88 13.92 -11.66 0.71
N THR A 89 13.83 -11.65 -0.61
CA THR A 89 12.88 -10.80 -1.34
C THR A 89 11.54 -11.54 -1.46
N ILE A 90 10.46 -10.89 -1.04
CA ILE A 90 9.10 -11.43 -1.04
C ILE A 90 8.27 -10.55 -1.97
N SER A 91 7.94 -11.09 -3.14
CA SER A 91 7.14 -10.38 -4.15
C SER A 91 5.69 -10.19 -3.69
N ASN A 92 5.04 -9.14 -4.17
CA ASN A 92 3.59 -9.01 -4.05
C ASN A 92 2.93 -10.20 -4.78
N PRO A 93 1.92 -10.87 -4.19
CA PRO A 93 1.32 -12.06 -4.78
C PRO A 93 0.51 -11.69 -6.03
N THR A 94 0.30 -12.66 -6.92
CA THR A 94 -0.62 -12.48 -8.05
C THR A 94 -2.06 -12.78 -7.63
N VAL A 95 -3.00 -11.87 -7.91
CA VAL A 95 -4.44 -11.99 -7.64
C VAL A 95 -5.23 -12.22 -8.93
N SER A 96 -6.56 -12.29 -8.83
CA SER A 96 -7.47 -12.44 -9.97
C SER A 96 -7.18 -11.42 -11.07
N GLY A 97 -7.39 -11.80 -12.33
CA GLY A 97 -6.98 -10.98 -13.47
C GLY A 97 -5.47 -10.98 -13.76
N ASN A 98 -4.69 -11.83 -13.08
CA ASN A 98 -3.24 -11.94 -13.21
C ASN A 98 -2.49 -10.65 -12.84
N PHE A 99 -3.02 -9.90 -11.88
CA PHE A 99 -2.40 -8.66 -11.40
C PHE A 99 -1.54 -8.90 -10.16
N ASN A 100 -0.37 -8.27 -10.10
CA ASN A 100 0.51 -8.26 -8.92
C ASN A 100 0.91 -6.83 -8.50
N SER A 101 0.27 -5.83 -9.07
CA SER A 101 0.59 -4.41 -8.91
C SER A 101 -0.65 -3.55 -9.15
N ILE A 102 -0.59 -2.28 -8.72
CA ILE A 102 -1.63 -1.31 -8.98
C ILE A 102 -1.37 -0.70 -10.36
N SER A 103 -2.38 -0.77 -11.22
CA SER A 103 -2.41 -0.17 -12.56
C SER A 103 -3.85 0.26 -12.84
N ASP A 104 -4.07 1.13 -13.82
CA ASP A 104 -5.44 1.50 -14.20
C ASP A 104 -6.28 0.28 -14.61
N ALA A 105 -5.66 -0.73 -15.22
CA ALA A 105 -6.30 -1.99 -15.56
C ALA A 105 -6.71 -2.80 -14.33
N TYR A 106 -5.83 -2.89 -13.31
CA TYR A 106 -6.17 -3.50 -12.02
C TYR A 106 -7.32 -2.75 -11.34
N CYS A 107 -7.24 -1.41 -11.29
CA CYS A 107 -8.26 -0.59 -10.67
C CYS A 107 -9.61 -0.74 -11.39
N ALA A 108 -9.62 -0.76 -12.73
CA ALA A 108 -10.83 -1.01 -13.50
C ALA A 108 -11.40 -2.42 -13.28
N TYR A 109 -10.55 -3.45 -13.20
CA TYR A 109 -10.98 -4.83 -12.98
C TYR A 109 -11.73 -5.02 -11.65
N TYR A 110 -11.31 -4.31 -10.60
CA TYR A 110 -11.95 -4.33 -9.29
C TYR A 110 -12.99 -3.21 -9.09
N ASN A 111 -13.31 -2.43 -10.12
CA ASN A 111 -14.21 -1.27 -10.06
C ASN A 111 -13.81 -0.22 -8.99
N LEU A 112 -12.51 0.07 -8.93
CA LEU A 112 -11.84 1.01 -8.02
C LEU A 112 -11.34 2.27 -8.74
N ASN A 113 -11.79 2.53 -9.98
CA ASN A 113 -11.33 3.66 -10.78
C ASN A 113 -12.47 4.65 -11.03
N ASN A 114 -12.46 5.77 -10.30
CA ASN A 114 -13.55 6.75 -10.34
C ASN A 114 -13.09 8.17 -10.72
N LEU A 115 -11.85 8.57 -10.39
CA LEU A 115 -11.34 9.93 -10.66
C LEU A 115 -9.96 9.91 -11.33
N GLY A 116 -9.90 9.44 -12.58
CA GLY A 116 -8.72 9.59 -13.45
C GLY A 116 -7.58 8.60 -13.21
N GLY A 117 -7.76 7.62 -12.31
CA GLY A 117 -6.81 6.54 -12.08
C GLY A 117 -5.41 6.99 -11.65
N ILE A 118 -4.47 6.07 -11.74
CA ILE A 118 -3.06 6.35 -11.42
C ILE A 118 -2.35 7.07 -12.58
N SER A 119 -2.77 6.85 -13.82
CA SER A 119 -2.12 7.46 -15.00
C SER A 119 -2.38 8.96 -15.14
N SER A 120 -3.48 9.48 -14.61
CA SER A 120 -3.78 10.91 -14.65
C SER A 120 -3.62 11.56 -13.28
N SER A 121 -4.54 11.27 -12.35
CA SER A 121 -4.64 12.02 -11.10
C SER A 121 -3.44 11.79 -10.17
N MET A 122 -3.02 10.53 -10.00
CA MET A 122 -1.82 10.22 -9.19
C MET A 122 -0.55 10.78 -9.84
N SER A 123 -0.44 10.66 -11.17
CA SER A 123 0.68 11.20 -11.94
C SER A 123 0.81 12.70 -11.76
N TYR A 124 -0.31 13.43 -11.78
CA TYR A 124 -0.32 14.87 -11.54
C TYR A 124 0.22 15.23 -10.14
N GLY A 125 -0.24 14.52 -9.10
CA GLY A 125 0.24 14.71 -7.73
C GLY A 125 1.73 14.45 -7.57
N LEU A 126 2.22 13.32 -8.10
CA LEU A 126 3.65 12.96 -8.04
C LEU A 126 4.53 14.00 -8.77
N LYS A 127 4.10 14.50 -9.93
CA LYS A 127 4.84 15.53 -10.69
C LYS A 127 4.90 16.88 -9.98
N LYS A 128 3.92 17.21 -9.14
CA LYS A 128 3.93 18.43 -8.32
C LYS A 128 4.85 18.32 -7.10
N GLY A 129 5.25 17.11 -6.74
CA GLY A 129 5.93 16.81 -5.48
C GLY A 129 4.91 16.54 -4.37
N MET A 130 5.21 15.53 -3.57
CA MET A 130 4.38 15.11 -2.45
C MET A 130 5.19 15.16 -1.15
N VAL A 131 4.51 15.38 -0.04
CA VAL A 131 5.11 15.34 1.30
C VAL A 131 4.96 13.94 1.87
N LEU A 132 6.05 13.38 2.42
CA LEU A 132 6.01 12.13 3.18
C LEU A 132 5.35 12.38 4.53
N THR A 133 4.22 11.72 4.77
CA THR A 133 3.52 11.73 6.06
C THR A 133 3.67 10.38 6.74
N MET A 134 3.90 10.41 8.06
CA MET A 134 3.95 9.21 8.90
C MET A 134 3.06 9.45 10.11
N GLY A 135 2.25 8.46 10.44
CA GLY A 135 1.31 8.55 11.54
C GLY A 135 1.10 7.20 12.20
N MET A 136 0.54 7.25 13.40
CA MET A 136 -0.06 6.13 14.08
C MET A 136 -1.43 6.61 14.54
N ALA A 137 -2.46 5.86 14.17
CA ALA A 137 -3.83 6.21 14.48
C ALA A 137 -4.51 5.03 15.18
N GLY A 138 -5.37 5.34 16.15
CA GLY A 138 -6.08 4.39 16.99
C GLY A 138 -7.26 5.07 17.65
N TYR A 139 -8.34 4.34 17.85
CA TYR A 139 -9.58 4.83 18.46
C TYR A 139 -9.83 4.02 19.74
N PRO A 140 -9.36 4.49 20.92
CA PRO A 140 -9.50 3.75 22.17
C PRO A 140 -10.97 3.48 22.57
N ASP A 141 -11.86 4.38 22.18
CA ASP A 141 -13.30 4.38 22.41
C ASP A 141 -14.08 3.58 21.35
N ASN A 142 -13.48 3.33 20.18
CA ASN A 142 -14.04 2.50 19.13
C ASN A 142 -12.95 1.58 18.52
N PRO A 143 -12.59 0.47 19.20
CA PRO A 143 -11.55 -0.43 18.73
C PRO A 143 -11.86 -1.09 17.37
N ASP A 144 -13.09 -1.02 16.90
CA ASP A 144 -13.55 -1.55 15.61
C ASP A 144 -13.46 -0.56 14.44
N ALA A 145 -13.03 0.68 14.68
CA ALA A 145 -12.96 1.73 13.66
C ALA A 145 -12.04 1.38 12.45
N TRP A 146 -11.15 0.40 12.60
CA TRP A 146 -10.24 -0.08 11.55
C TRP A 146 -10.75 -1.32 10.80
N GLY A 147 -12.03 -1.69 10.96
CA GLY A 147 -12.57 -2.90 10.34
C GLY A 147 -12.49 -2.96 8.80
N TRP A 148 -12.44 -1.79 8.13
CA TRP A 148 -12.20 -1.71 6.68
C TRP A 148 -10.79 -2.19 6.29
N LEU A 149 -9.85 -2.23 7.25
CA LEU A 149 -8.46 -2.58 7.05
C LEU A 149 -8.13 -4.00 7.54
N ASP A 150 -8.59 -4.39 8.73
CA ASP A 150 -8.05 -5.57 9.42
C ASP A 150 -9.08 -6.58 9.96
N LYS A 151 -10.38 -6.31 9.84
CA LYS A 151 -11.46 -7.24 10.21
C LYS A 151 -11.92 -8.03 9.00
N GLU A 152 -12.50 -9.22 9.19
CA GLU A 152 -13.00 -10.03 8.08
C GLU A 152 -14.02 -9.21 7.26
N PRO A 153 -13.91 -9.18 5.92
CA PRO A 153 -13.04 -10.02 5.07
C PRO A 153 -11.61 -9.49 4.81
N ASN A 154 -11.26 -8.31 5.33
CA ASN A 154 -10.01 -7.58 5.04
C ASN A 154 -8.81 -8.03 5.90
N GLY A 155 -9.06 -8.63 7.05
CA GLY A 155 -8.04 -9.24 7.89
C GLY A 155 -8.64 -10.20 8.93
N PRO A 156 -7.80 -10.90 9.70
CA PRO A 156 -8.25 -11.85 10.71
C PRO A 156 -8.41 -11.21 12.11
N CYS A 157 -8.32 -9.88 12.24
CA CYS A 157 -8.23 -9.27 13.57
C CYS A 157 -9.55 -9.43 14.35
N PRO A 158 -9.49 -9.95 15.59
CA PRO A 158 -10.56 -9.76 16.55
C PRO A 158 -10.52 -8.32 17.09
N ILE A 159 -11.61 -7.90 17.73
CA ILE A 159 -11.64 -6.66 18.52
C ILE A 159 -10.59 -6.77 19.62
N TYR A 160 -9.57 -5.90 19.60
CA TYR A 160 -8.46 -5.93 20.56
C TYR A 160 -7.94 -4.51 20.79
N SER A 161 -7.60 -4.21 22.05
CA SER A 161 -7.03 -2.92 22.44
C SER A 161 -5.59 -3.09 22.92
N ASN A 162 -4.69 -2.28 22.38
CA ASN A 162 -3.32 -2.14 22.88
C ASN A 162 -3.15 -0.74 23.47
N PRO A 163 -2.99 -0.58 24.79
CA PRO A 163 -2.81 0.73 25.41
C PRO A 163 -1.43 1.33 25.14
N ASN A 164 -0.44 0.52 24.73
CA ASN A 164 0.94 0.96 24.50
C ASN A 164 1.44 0.56 23.10
N PRO A 165 0.79 1.02 22.01
CA PRO A 165 1.28 0.75 20.67
C PRO A 165 2.52 1.59 20.39
N SER A 166 3.49 1.00 19.69
CA SER A 166 4.64 1.73 19.16
C SER A 166 4.91 1.28 17.73
N ILE A 167 5.31 2.24 16.91
CA ILE A 167 5.73 2.01 15.54
C ILE A 167 7.08 2.70 15.34
N THR A 168 7.99 2.04 14.66
CA THR A 168 9.30 2.59 14.31
C THR A 168 9.46 2.51 12.80
N TYR A 169 9.78 3.64 12.21
CA TYR A 169 10.12 3.77 10.81
C TYR A 169 11.59 4.21 10.71
N GLY A 170 12.33 3.70 9.74
CA GLY A 170 13.76 4.01 9.59
C GLY A 170 14.34 3.48 8.29
N GLN A 171 15.61 3.80 8.05
CA GLN A 171 16.35 3.38 6.85
C GLN A 171 15.67 3.80 5.53
N TYR A 172 15.11 5.02 5.50
CA TYR A 172 14.48 5.55 4.29
C TYR A 172 15.49 5.75 3.19
N GLN A 173 15.12 5.28 2.01
CA GLN A 173 15.90 5.42 0.81
C GLN A 173 14.95 5.79 -0.33
N ILE A 174 15.31 6.83 -1.07
CA ILE A 174 14.60 7.23 -2.29
C ILE A 174 15.65 7.24 -3.40
N TRP A 175 15.42 6.48 -4.45
CA TRP A 175 16.35 6.36 -5.56
C TRP A 175 15.61 6.35 -6.89
N ARG A 176 16.30 6.79 -7.95
CA ARG A 176 15.82 6.63 -9.32
C ARG A 176 16.10 5.22 -9.80
N TYR A 177 15.08 4.55 -10.33
CA TYR A 177 15.25 3.29 -11.05
C TYR A 177 15.46 3.60 -12.53
N ARG A 178 16.64 3.26 -13.09
CA ARG A 178 16.87 3.31 -14.54
C ARG A 178 16.76 1.91 -15.11
N ILE A 179 15.89 1.72 -16.10
CA ILE A 179 15.59 0.43 -16.75
C ILE A 179 16.86 -0.26 -17.32
N ASN A 180 17.91 0.51 -17.63
CA ASN A 180 19.16 -0.01 -18.19
C ASN A 180 20.24 -0.39 -17.15
N TYR A 181 19.99 -0.26 -15.85
CA TYR A 181 20.87 -0.79 -14.81
C TYR A 181 20.18 -1.97 -14.15
N LEU A 182 20.69 -3.14 -14.49
CA LEU A 182 20.30 -4.46 -14.00
C LEU A 182 20.12 -4.48 -12.48
N PHE A 183 19.35 -5.47 -12.04
CA PHE A 183 19.04 -5.90 -10.67
C PHE A 183 20.20 -5.98 -9.65
N GLU A 184 21.41 -5.52 -9.98
CA GLU A 184 22.66 -5.72 -9.25
C GLU A 184 22.72 -5.02 -7.89
N ASN A 185 21.91 -3.99 -7.64
CA ASN A 185 21.97 -3.28 -6.36
C ASN A 185 20.90 -3.65 -5.34
N LEU A 186 19.94 -4.52 -5.65
CA LEU A 186 18.98 -4.97 -4.61
C LEU A 186 19.59 -5.99 -3.64
N ASN A 187 20.67 -6.69 -4.01
CA ASN A 187 21.32 -7.65 -3.10
C ASN A 187 22.30 -6.98 -2.10
N ASN A 188 22.67 -5.71 -2.32
CA ASN A 188 23.60 -4.97 -1.45
C ASN A 188 22.91 -4.20 -0.31
N PHE A 189 21.62 -4.43 -0.09
CA PHE A 189 20.88 -3.82 1.01
C PHE A 189 20.46 -4.90 2.00
N LEU A 190 21.40 -5.20 2.89
CA LEU A 190 21.26 -5.90 4.18
C LEU A 190 21.76 -4.96 5.27
#